data_AF-A0A9D4JNM0-F1
#
_entry.id   AF-A0A9D4JNM0-F1
#
_cell.length_a   1.000
_cell.length_b   1.000
_cell.length_c   1.000
_cell.angle_alpha   90.00
_cell.angle_beta   90.00
_cell.angle_gamma   90.00
#
_symmetry.space_group_name_H-M   'P 1'
#
loop_
_entity.id
_entity.type
_entity.pdbx_description
1 polymer ?
#
loop_
_entity_poly.entity_id
_entity_poly.type
_entity_poly.pdbx_seq_one_letter_code
_entity_poly.pdbx_strand_id
1 'polypeptide(L)'
;MITTVSEDWYKQLDPLPDIHTIQEFIVQGPDGNSLPYIGYIEAVVNVPGVSNHDILVPVLVVPNTDYNLEVPVIIGTNVLKFIPQSAEENLRSGNSCFFYQSQKADWNSPLYE
;
A
#
# COMPACT_ATOMS: atom_id res chain seq x y z
N MET A 1 -5.27 2.33 10.13
CA MET A 1 -4.01 2.77 9.50
C MET A 1 -4.07 2.40 8.03
N ILE A 2 -3.67 3.28 7.11
CA ILE A 2 -3.65 3.00 5.67
C ILE A 2 -2.21 2.74 5.22
N THR A 3 -2.04 1.91 4.20
CA THR A 3 -0.73 1.62 3.61
C THR A 3 -0.17 2.87 2.93
N THR A 4 1.11 3.16 3.14
CA THR A 4 1.78 4.34 2.60
C THR A 4 3.11 3.99 1.98
N VAL A 5 3.50 4.73 0.94
CA VAL A 5 4.84 4.68 0.34
C VAL A 5 5.44 6.07 0.24
N SER A 6 6.77 6.16 0.33
CA SER A 6 7.49 7.42 0.11
C SER A 6 7.42 7.83 -1.37
N GLU A 7 7.50 9.13 -1.62
CA GLU A 7 7.50 9.71 -2.96
C GLU A 7 8.66 9.17 -3.81
N ASP A 8 9.85 9.04 -3.22
CA ASP A 8 11.03 8.51 -3.93
C ASP A 8 10.87 7.03 -4.28
N TRP A 9 10.21 6.24 -3.43
CA TRP A 9 9.92 4.84 -3.74
C TRP A 9 8.88 4.72 -4.86
N TYR A 10 7.82 5.52 -4.79
CA TYR A 10 6.80 5.58 -5.83
C TYR A 10 7.39 5.92 -7.21
N LYS A 11 8.30 6.90 -7.29
CA LYS A 11 8.97 7.31 -8.54
C LYS A 11 9.84 6.23 -9.18
N GLN A 12 10.17 5.16 -8.45
CA GLN A 12 10.95 4.02 -8.96
C GLN A 12 10.07 2.95 -9.63
N LEU A 13 8.74 3.05 -9.52
CA LEU A 13 7.83 2.12 -10.16
C LEU A 13 7.86 2.26 -11.68
N ASP A 14 7.86 1.12 -12.37
CA ASP A 14 7.77 1.05 -13.82
C ASP A 14 6.73 -0.02 -14.23
N PRO A 15 5.60 0.36 -14.85
CA PRO A 15 5.23 1.72 -15.21
C PRO A 15 4.80 2.54 -14.00
N LEU A 16 5.09 3.84 -14.03
CA LEU A 16 4.71 4.78 -12.98
C LEU A 16 3.17 4.90 -12.90
N PRO A 17 2.52 4.51 -11.79
CA PRO A 17 1.06 4.57 -11.68
C PRO A 17 0.55 6.01 -11.57
N ASP A 18 -0.65 6.29 -12.09
CA ASP A 18 -1.28 7.60 -11.94
C ASP A 18 -1.67 7.86 -10.47
N ILE A 19 -1.41 9.09 -10.01
CA ILE A 19 -1.84 9.53 -8.68
C ILE A 19 -3.26 10.07 -8.76
N HIS A 20 -4.12 9.51 -7.92
CA HIS A 20 -5.49 9.97 -7.72
C HIS A 20 -5.59 10.85 -6.45
N THR A 21 -6.43 11.88 -6.51
CA THR A 21 -6.70 12.76 -5.35
C THR A 21 -7.88 12.26 -4.54
N ILE A 22 -7.83 12.38 -3.22
CA ILE A 22 -8.96 12.13 -2.33
C ILE A 22 -9.47 13.48 -1.82
N GLN A 23 -10.64 13.90 -2.30
CA GLN A 23 -11.24 15.17 -1.88
C GLN A 23 -12.12 15.01 -0.63
N GLU A 24 -12.51 13.77 -0.30
CA GLU A 24 -13.55 13.48 0.69
C GLU A 24 -13.03 12.94 2.03
N PHE A 25 -11.73 12.63 2.16
CA PHE A 25 -11.16 12.05 3.38
C PHE A 25 -9.94 12.82 3.88
N ILE A 26 -9.99 13.19 5.16
CA ILE A 26 -8.84 13.66 5.93
C ILE A 26 -8.19 12.43 6.55
N VAL A 27 -6.99 12.10 6.09
CA VAL A 27 -6.18 11.06 6.72
C VAL A 27 -5.50 11.70 7.93
N GLN A 28 -5.79 11.18 9.12
CA GLN A 28 -5.19 11.68 10.37
C GLN A 28 -4.08 10.75 10.84
N GLY A 29 -2.98 11.34 11.28
CA GLY A 29 -1.92 10.67 12.02
C GLY A 29 -2.35 10.36 13.47
N PRO A 30 -1.52 9.60 14.21
CA PRO A 30 -1.81 9.19 15.58
C PRO A 30 -2.02 10.38 16.54
N ASP A 31 -1.37 11.51 16.27
CA ASP A 31 -1.45 12.73 17.09
C ASP A 31 -2.66 13.61 16.73
N GLY A 32 -3.58 13.15 15.89
CA GLY A 32 -4.74 13.90 15.40
C GLY A 32 -4.42 14.93 14.31
N ASN A 33 -3.14 15.13 13.99
CA ASN A 33 -2.70 15.96 12.87
C ASN A 33 -3.05 15.32 11.53
N SER A 34 -3.36 16.12 10.52
CA SER A 34 -3.54 15.59 9.16
C SER A 34 -2.22 15.04 8.64
N LEU A 35 -2.24 13.82 8.13
CA LEU A 35 -1.10 13.22 7.45
C LEU A 35 -0.94 13.92 6.08
N PRO A 36 0.19 14.58 5.80
CA PRO A 36 0.43 15.12 4.47
C PRO A 36 0.60 13.96 3.47
N TYR A 37 -0.20 13.99 2.40
CA TYR A 37 -0.10 13.04 1.29
C TYR A 37 -0.24 13.77 -0.05
N ILE A 38 0.39 13.22 -1.08
CA ILE A 38 0.36 13.74 -2.46
C ILE A 38 -0.91 13.24 -3.15
N GLY A 39 -1.27 12.00 -2.90
CA GLY A 39 -2.49 11.35 -3.36
C GLY A 39 -2.44 9.86 -3.01
N TYR A 40 -3.18 9.06 -3.76
CA TYR A 40 -3.10 7.61 -3.67
C TYR A 40 -2.94 6.98 -5.04
N ILE A 41 -2.38 5.78 -5.05
CA ILE A 41 -2.36 4.88 -6.19
C ILE A 41 -3.17 3.64 -5.85
N GLU A 42 -3.74 2.99 -6.86
CA GLU A 42 -4.22 1.62 -6.71
C GLU A 42 -3.06 0.67 -7.00
N ALA A 43 -2.71 -0.16 -6.01
CA ALA A 43 -1.60 -1.09 -6.12
C ALA A 43 -2.03 -2.50 -5.74
N VAL A 44 -1.50 -3.46 -6.50
CA VAL A 44 -1.51 -4.87 -6.11
C VAL A 44 -0.37 -5.10 -5.14
N VAL A 45 -0.72 -5.57 -3.95
CA VAL A 45 0.22 -5.83 -2.86
C VAL A 45 0.29 -7.33 -2.65
N ASN A 46 1.52 -7.85 -2.69
CA ASN A 46 1.83 -9.21 -2.29
C ASN A 46 2.76 -9.12 -1.07
N VAL A 47 2.53 -9.93 -0.04
CA VAL A 47 3.39 -9.95 1.14
C VAL A 47 4.05 -11.32 1.21
N PRO A 48 5.30 -11.46 0.74
CA PRO A 48 5.94 -12.76 0.65
C PRO A 48 6.05 -13.47 2.00
N GLY A 49 5.74 -14.76 2.01
CA GLY A 49 5.73 -15.59 3.22
C GLY A 49 4.52 -15.36 4.13
N VAL A 50 3.56 -14.53 3.71
CA VAL A 50 2.46 -14.08 4.56
C VAL A 50 1.11 -14.15 3.85
N SER A 51 0.99 -13.55 2.65
CA SER A 51 -0.17 -13.71 1.79
C SER A 51 0.17 -14.60 0.59
N ASN A 52 -0.68 -15.60 0.32
CA ASN A 52 -0.58 -16.44 -0.89
C ASN A 52 -1.39 -15.86 -2.06
N HIS A 53 -1.89 -14.64 -1.92
CA HIS A 53 -2.72 -13.97 -2.91
C HIS A 53 -2.38 -12.48 -2.99
N ASP A 54 -2.65 -11.96 -4.17
CA ASP A 54 -2.52 -10.55 -4.53
C ASP A 54 -3.69 -9.75 -3.96
N ILE A 55 -3.38 -8.61 -3.33
CA ILE A 55 -4.36 -7.76 -2.67
C ILE A 55 -4.39 -6.40 -3.36
N LEU A 56 -5.48 -6.08 -4.05
CA LEU A 56 -5.68 -4.74 -4.61
C LEU A 56 -6.14 -3.78 -3.51
N VAL A 57 -5.35 -2.75 -3.24
CA VAL A 57 -5.65 -1.74 -2.21
C VAL A 57 -5.22 -0.34 -2.64
N PRO A 58 -5.85 0.71 -2.07
CA PRO A 58 -5.30 2.05 -2.14
C PRO A 58 -4.03 2.15 -1.28
N VAL A 59 -3.02 2.81 -1.83
CA VAL A 59 -1.75 3.10 -1.18
C VAL A 59 -1.49 4.60 -1.26
N LEU A 60 -1.31 5.25 -0.11
CA LEU A 60 -1.01 6.69 -0.10
C LEU A 60 0.44 6.93 -0.51
N VAL A 61 0.65 7.89 -1.41
CA VAL A 61 1.97 8.44 -1.69
C VAL A 61 2.17 9.64 -0.76
N VAL A 62 3.16 9.55 0.12
CA VAL A 62 3.48 10.60 1.09
C VAL A 62 4.79 11.31 0.74
N PRO A 63 4.93 12.61 1.04
CA PRO A 63 6.20 13.32 0.87
C PRO A 63 7.33 12.61 1.62
N ASN A 64 8.55 12.74 1.12
CA ASN A 64 9.71 12.19 1.82
C ASN A 64 9.90 12.86 3.18
N THR A 65 10.27 12.05 4.18
CA THR A 65 10.62 12.45 5.54
C THR A 65 11.88 11.67 5.93
N ASP A 66 12.63 12.16 6.92
CA ASP A 66 13.84 11.46 7.39
C ASP A 66 13.56 10.00 7.76
N TYR A 67 12.36 9.70 8.26
CA TYR A 67 11.93 8.34 8.58
C TYR A 67 11.67 7.47 7.34
N ASN A 68 10.91 7.97 6.36
CA ASN A 68 10.50 7.14 5.21
C ASN A 68 11.58 7.02 4.12
N LEU A 69 12.70 7.72 4.27
CA LEU A 69 13.92 7.45 3.51
C LEU A 69 14.55 6.11 3.93
N GLU A 70 14.43 5.73 5.20
CA GLU A 70 14.87 4.42 5.70
C GLU A 70 13.77 3.36 5.61
N VAL A 71 12.51 3.77 5.80
CA VAL A 71 11.33 2.90 5.75
C VAL A 71 10.37 3.39 4.66
N PRO A 72 10.64 3.06 3.37
CA PRO A 72 9.90 3.60 2.24
C PRO A 72 8.46 3.09 2.13
N VAL A 73 8.11 2.04 2.88
CA VAL A 73 6.78 1.43 2.84
C VAL A 73 6.31 1.11 4.26
N ILE A 74 5.10 1.53 4.59
CA ILE A 74 4.38 1.15 5.81
C ILE A 74 3.11 0.40 5.42
N ILE A 75 2.98 -0.85 5.86
CA ILE A 75 1.79 -1.67 5.62
C ILE A 75 0.71 -1.30 6.65
N GLY A 76 -0.43 -0.83 6.15
CA GLY A 76 -1.58 -0.45 6.96
C GLY A 76 -2.58 -1.60 7.17
N THR A 77 -3.58 -1.34 8.01
CA THR A 77 -4.67 -2.29 8.30
C THR A 77 -5.53 -2.62 7.07
N ASN A 78 -5.50 -1.78 6.02
CA ASN A 78 -6.16 -2.09 4.76
C ASN A 78 -5.55 -3.30 4.04
N VAL A 79 -4.27 -3.62 4.29
CA VAL A 79 -3.60 -4.84 3.81
C VAL A 79 -3.61 -5.92 4.89
N LEU A 80 -3.26 -5.57 6.13
CA LEU A 80 -3.12 -6.56 7.22
C LEU A 80 -4.40 -7.37 7.47
N LYS A 81 -5.59 -6.81 7.24
CA LYS A 81 -6.85 -7.54 7.43
C LYS A 81 -7.03 -8.76 6.53
N PHE A 82 -6.25 -8.86 5.45
CA PHE A 82 -6.26 -9.99 4.52
C PHE A 82 -5.18 -11.03 4.84
N ILE A 83 -4.32 -10.74 5.81
CA ILE A 83 -3.25 -11.62 6.25
C ILE A 83 -3.82 -12.61 7.27
N PRO A 84 -3.65 -13.93 7.07
CA PRO A 84 -4.08 -14.92 8.05
C PRO A 84 -3.37 -14.71 9.39
N GLN A 85 -4.09 -14.90 10.50
CA GLN A 85 -3.54 -14.72 11.84
C GLN A 85 -2.34 -15.65 12.13
N SER A 86 -2.29 -16.82 11.50
CA SER A 86 -1.16 -17.75 11.55
C SER A 86 0.09 -17.25 10.83
N ALA A 87 -0.04 -16.26 9.94
CA ALA A 87 1.06 -15.66 9.19
C ALA A 87 1.57 -14.35 9.84
N GLU A 88 0.84 -13.80 10.81
CA GLU A 88 1.29 -12.61 11.57
C GLU A 88 2.59 -12.86 12.34
N GLU A 89 2.85 -14.10 12.74
CA GLU A 89 4.10 -14.50 13.41
C GLU A 89 5.32 -14.34 12.47
N ASN A 90 5.14 -14.55 11.16
CA ASN A 90 6.19 -14.40 10.15
C ASN A 90 6.44 -12.95 9.74
N LEU A 91 5.49 -12.04 9.95
CA LEU A 91 5.71 -10.60 9.74
C LEU A 91 6.62 -10.01 10.81
N ARG A 92 6.53 -10.51 12.04
CA ARG A 92 7.35 -10.05 13.17
C ARG A 92 8.84 -10.40 13.00
N SER A 93 9.18 -11.36 12.14
CA SER A 93 10.56 -11.79 11.89
C SER A 93 11.30 -10.98 10.82
N GLY A 94 10.68 -9.95 10.22
CA GLY A 94 11.41 -8.91 9.47
C GLY A 94 11.69 -9.20 8.00
N ASN A 95 10.93 -10.10 7.36
CA ASN A 95 11.09 -10.36 5.92
C ASN A 95 10.48 -9.22 5.08
N SER A 96 11.26 -8.72 4.12
CA SER A 96 10.92 -7.61 3.23
C SER A 96 9.64 -7.88 2.41
N CYS A 97 8.70 -6.94 2.45
CA CYS A 97 7.50 -6.95 1.61
C CYS A 97 7.86 -6.52 0.18
N PHE A 98 7.56 -7.36 -0.80
CA PHE A 98 7.80 -7.06 -2.22
C PHE A 98 6.48 -6.67 -2.89
N PHE A 99 6.40 -5.45 -3.41
CA PHE A 99 5.26 -5.02 -4.21
C PHE A 99 5.42 -5.56 -5.63
N TYR A 100 4.39 -6.26 -6.12
CA TYR A 100 4.31 -6.69 -7.52
C TYR A 100 3.05 -6.07 -8.13
N GLN A 101 3.24 -5.18 -9.11
CA GLN A 101 2.11 -4.66 -9.89
C GLN A 101 1.79 -5.66 -11.00
N SER A 102 0.78 -6.51 -10.82
CA SER A 102 0.24 -7.29 -11.93
C SER A 102 -0.68 -6.40 -12.77
N GLN A 103 -0.21 -5.98 -13.95
CA GLN A 103 -1.08 -5.35 -14.93
C GLN A 103 -2.04 -6.39 -15.53
N LYS A 104 -3.33 -6.28 -15.15
CA LYS A 104 -4.55 -6.31 -15.99
C LYS A 104 -5.74 -6.78 -15.16
N ALA A 105 -6.47 -5.84 -14.56
CA ALA A 105 -7.89 -6.06 -14.31
C ALA A 105 -8.63 -5.77 -15.62
N ASP A 106 -9.03 -6.83 -16.33
CA ASP A 106 -9.96 -6.73 -17.45
C ASP A 106 -11.37 -6.54 -16.87
N TRP A 107 -11.91 -5.33 -17.00
CA TRP A 107 -13.20 -4.90 -16.48
C TRP A 107 -14.41 -5.55 -17.18
N ASN A 108 -14.19 -6.47 -18.13
CA ASN A 108 -15.25 -7.18 -18.85
C ASN A 108 -15.53 -8.61 -18.35
N SER A 109 -14.97 -9.04 -17.21
CA SER A 109 -15.25 -10.38 -16.69
C SER A 109 -16.55 -10.43 -15.87
N PRO A 110 -17.53 -11.28 -16.25
CA PRO A 110 -18.81 -11.39 -15.56
C PRO A 110 -18.65 -12.23 -14.29
N LEU A 111 -18.16 -11.61 -13.21
CA LEU A 111 -18.14 -12.23 -11.88
C LEU A 111 -18.87 -11.38 -10.82
N TYR A 112 -19.72 -10.45 -11.28
CA TYR A 112 -20.66 -9.73 -10.44
C TYR A 112 -22.08 -9.85 -11.01
N GLU A 113 -22.63 -11.06 -10.96
CA GLU A 113 -24.07 -11.32 -10.85
C GLU A 113 -24.31 -12.31 -9.70
#